data_AF-A0A1R3HIJ7-F1
#
_entry.id   AF-A0A1R3HIJ7-F1
#
_cell.length_a   1.000
_cell.length_b   1.000
_cell.length_c   1.000
_cell.angle_alpha   90.00
_cell.angle_beta   90.00
_cell.angle_gamma   90.00
#
_symmetry.space_group_name_H-M   'P 1'
#
loop_
_entity.id
_entity.type
_entity.pdbx_description
1 polymer ?
#
loop_
_entity_poly.entity_id
_entity_poly.type
_entity_poly.pdbx_seq_one_letter_code
_entity_poly.pdbx_strand_id
1 'polypeptide(L)'
;MKKILLSYKGLEKINGVVDVGGGVGVTLKMITSKYPSIKGVNFDLPHVIQHAPAYPGQQILTSGVEHVGGDMFESVPNGDAIFMKWILHDWSDEHCVKLLKNCYKAIPNDGKVIVLDSVLPVLPEPNAFVRGTSMMDILMMTQSLGGMERTKPEFEALATKAGFSGIRYECFVCNFCVMEFFK
;
A
#
# COMPACT_ATOMS: atom_id res chain seq x y z
N MET A 1 -6.59 -10.21 0.46
CA MET A 1 -7.15 -9.24 -0.51
C MET A 1 -8.65 -9.35 -0.78
N LYS A 2 -9.24 -10.50 -1.15
CA LYS A 2 -10.70 -10.57 -1.45
C LYS A 2 -11.60 -9.97 -0.36
N LYS A 3 -11.37 -10.32 0.92
CA LYS A 3 -12.10 -9.75 2.06
C LYS A 3 -11.87 -8.24 2.25
N ILE A 4 -10.64 -7.76 2.00
CA ILE A 4 -10.31 -6.33 2.00
C ILE A 4 -11.15 -5.62 0.96
N LEU A 5 -11.13 -6.09 -0.29
CA LEU A 5 -11.90 -5.46 -1.36
C LEU A 5 -13.41 -5.45 -1.05
N LEU A 6 -13.96 -6.48 -0.39
CA LEU A 6 -15.37 -6.47 0.03
C LEU A 6 -15.67 -5.39 1.07
N SER A 7 -14.77 -5.17 2.02
CA SER A 7 -14.97 -4.29 3.18
C SER A 7 -14.59 -2.84 2.90
N TYR A 8 -13.55 -2.61 2.12
CA TYR A 8 -13.01 -1.29 1.80
C TYR A 8 -13.59 -0.75 0.49
N LYS A 9 -14.16 0.45 0.55
CA LYS A 9 -14.84 1.11 -0.58
C LYS A 9 -14.11 2.34 -1.10
N GLY A 10 -12.98 2.74 -0.52
CA GLY A 10 -12.28 3.97 -0.88
C GLY A 10 -11.63 3.99 -2.27
N LEU A 11 -11.72 2.89 -3.02
CA LEU A 11 -11.36 2.77 -4.45
C LEU A 11 -12.54 3.06 -5.40
N GLU A 12 -13.76 3.21 -4.88
CA GLU A 12 -14.89 3.66 -5.69
C GLU A 12 -14.62 5.08 -6.20
N LYS A 13 -14.87 5.32 -7.50
CA LYS A 13 -14.67 6.61 -8.20
C LYS A 13 -13.21 7.06 -8.39
N ILE A 14 -12.24 6.19 -8.15
CA ILE A 14 -10.85 6.41 -8.55
C ILE A 14 -10.70 6.07 -10.05
N ASN A 15 -9.93 6.86 -10.82
CA ASN A 15 -9.67 6.55 -12.24
C ASN A 15 -8.33 5.84 -12.42
N GLY A 16 -7.31 6.20 -11.63
CA GLY A 16 -5.97 5.62 -11.70
C GLY A 16 -5.42 5.18 -10.35
N VAL A 17 -4.90 3.94 -10.27
CA VAL A 17 -4.23 3.42 -9.07
C VAL A 17 -2.82 2.95 -9.42
N VAL A 18 -1.84 3.40 -8.64
CA VAL A 18 -0.45 2.91 -8.69
C VAL A 18 -0.22 1.98 -7.50
N ASP A 19 0.06 0.70 -7.73
CA ASP A 19 0.43 -0.29 -6.71
C ASP A 19 1.96 -0.28 -6.55
N VAL A 20 2.47 0.39 -5.51
CA VAL A 20 3.90 0.56 -5.24
C VAL A 20 4.41 -0.61 -4.42
N GLY A 21 5.48 -1.26 -4.91
CA GLY A 21 5.92 -2.54 -4.38
C GLY A 21 4.89 -3.64 -4.66
N GLY A 22 4.16 -3.53 -5.78
CA GLY A 22 3.07 -4.44 -6.13
C GLY A 22 3.52 -5.87 -6.48
N GLY A 23 4.84 -6.11 -6.51
CA GLY A 23 5.47 -7.35 -6.91
C GLY A 23 5.15 -7.66 -8.36
N VAL A 24 4.73 -8.90 -8.59
CA VAL A 24 4.26 -9.37 -9.91
C VAL A 24 2.82 -8.93 -10.25
N GLY A 25 2.21 -8.01 -9.49
CA GLY A 25 0.92 -7.36 -9.85
C GLY A 25 -0.35 -8.12 -9.51
N VAL A 26 -0.27 -9.18 -8.71
CA VAL A 26 -1.45 -9.98 -8.30
C VAL A 26 -2.48 -9.15 -7.54
N THR A 27 -2.03 -8.22 -6.70
CA THR A 27 -2.92 -7.34 -5.92
C THR A 27 -3.67 -6.38 -6.83
N LEU A 28 -2.96 -5.63 -7.68
CA LEU A 28 -3.56 -4.72 -8.63
C LEU A 28 -4.50 -5.43 -9.62
N LYS A 29 -4.15 -6.63 -10.09
CA LYS A 29 -5.05 -7.46 -10.91
C LYS A 29 -6.39 -7.72 -10.21
N MET A 30 -6.40 -7.97 -8.89
CA MET A 30 -7.64 -8.16 -8.15
C MET A 30 -8.44 -6.86 -7.99
N ILE A 31 -7.76 -5.72 -7.83
CA ILE A 31 -8.38 -4.39 -7.77
C ILE A 31 -9.07 -4.08 -9.10
N THR A 32 -8.34 -4.13 -10.22
CA THR A 32 -8.88 -3.82 -11.56
C THR A 32 -9.93 -4.82 -12.02
N SER A 33 -9.86 -6.09 -11.59
CA SER A 33 -10.95 -7.05 -11.83
C SER A 33 -12.25 -6.68 -11.11
N LYS A 34 -12.17 -6.05 -9.94
CA LYS A 34 -13.34 -5.60 -9.18
C LYS A 34 -13.85 -4.23 -9.65
N TYR A 35 -12.94 -3.35 -10.06
CA TYR A 35 -13.21 -2.01 -10.52
C TYR A 35 -12.68 -1.85 -11.95
N PRO A 36 -13.40 -2.33 -12.98
CA PRO A 36 -12.88 -2.40 -14.34
C PRO A 36 -12.59 -1.03 -14.98
N SER A 37 -13.15 0.05 -14.42
CA SER A 37 -12.87 1.43 -14.86
C SER A 37 -11.52 1.97 -14.38
N ILE A 38 -10.88 1.33 -13.40
CA ILE A 38 -9.58 1.77 -12.87
C ILE A 38 -8.47 1.37 -13.83
N LYS A 39 -7.64 2.34 -14.22
CA LYS A 39 -6.35 2.11 -14.85
C LYS A 39 -5.33 1.77 -13.77
N GLY A 40 -4.69 0.61 -13.88
CA GLY A 40 -3.73 0.12 -12.87
C GLY A 40 -2.29 0.18 -13.38
N VAL A 41 -1.40 0.82 -12.61
CA VAL A 41 0.05 0.74 -12.79
C VAL A 41 0.65 -0.08 -11.65
N ASN A 42 1.24 -1.24 -11.96
CA ASN A 42 2.01 -2.03 -11.02
C ASN A 42 3.46 -1.59 -11.06
N PHE A 43 3.93 -0.99 -9.97
CA PHE A 43 5.26 -0.40 -9.86
C PHE A 43 6.12 -1.19 -8.89
N ASP A 44 7.26 -1.69 -9.37
CA ASP A 44 8.24 -2.45 -8.59
C ASP A 44 9.63 -2.33 -9.23
N LEU A 45 10.64 -2.94 -8.63
CA LEU A 45 11.99 -2.96 -9.19
C LEU A 45 11.99 -3.63 -10.57
N PRO A 46 12.84 -3.16 -11.52
CA PRO A 46 12.85 -3.70 -12.89
C PRO A 46 13.02 -5.24 -12.96
N HIS A 47 13.85 -5.80 -12.07
CA HIS A 47 14.09 -7.24 -12.01
C HIS A 47 12.91 -8.05 -11.43
N VAL A 48 11.96 -7.42 -10.76
CA VAL A 48 10.70 -8.05 -10.33
C VAL A 48 9.70 -7.99 -11.47
N ILE A 49 9.58 -6.82 -12.09
CA ILE A 49 8.66 -6.57 -13.21
C ILE A 49 8.94 -7.48 -14.41
N GLN A 50 10.20 -7.82 -14.69
CA GLN A 50 10.54 -8.75 -15.79
C GLN A 50 9.86 -10.14 -15.65
N HIS A 51 9.45 -10.52 -14.44
CA HIS A 51 8.77 -11.77 -14.15
C HIS A 51 7.26 -11.61 -13.97
N ALA A 52 6.73 -10.40 -14.11
CA ALA A 52 5.30 -10.15 -13.98
C ALA A 52 4.54 -10.69 -15.21
N PRO A 53 3.49 -11.51 -15.02
CA PRO A 53 2.69 -11.99 -16.13
C PRO A 53 1.83 -10.86 -16.69
N ALA A 54 1.49 -10.94 -17.98
CA ALA A 54 0.55 -9.99 -18.57
C ALA A 54 -0.85 -10.13 -17.96
N TYR A 55 -1.45 -9.02 -17.56
CA TYR A 55 -2.85 -8.95 -17.15
C TYR A 55 -3.65 -8.08 -18.13
N PRO A 56 -4.12 -8.65 -19.25
CA PRO A 56 -4.92 -7.91 -20.22
C PRO A 56 -6.25 -7.46 -19.60
N GLY A 57 -6.80 -6.37 -20.14
CA GLY A 57 -8.16 -5.94 -19.81
C GLY A 57 -9.19 -7.03 -20.09
N GLN A 58 -10.22 -7.13 -19.26
CA GLN A 58 -11.27 -8.15 -19.41
C GLN A 58 -12.29 -7.78 -20.49
N GLN A 59 -12.36 -6.50 -20.88
CA GLN A 59 -13.27 -5.99 -21.90
C GLN A 59 -12.51 -5.07 -22.86
N ILE A 60 -13.06 -4.87 -24.06
CA ILE A 60 -12.49 -4.04 -25.14
C ILE A 60 -12.12 -2.61 -24.65
N LEU A 61 -12.84 -2.10 -23.64
CA LEU A 61 -12.67 -0.73 -23.13
C LEU A 61 -11.85 -0.64 -21.83
N THR A 62 -11.44 -1.76 -21.23
CA THR A 62 -10.70 -1.75 -19.96
C THR A 62 -9.21 -1.83 -20.22
N SER A 63 -8.45 -0.87 -19.71
CA SER A 63 -6.99 -0.96 -19.67
C SER A 63 -6.59 -2.09 -18.69
N GLY A 64 -5.69 -2.97 -19.11
CA GLY A 64 -5.15 -4.01 -18.23
C GLY A 64 -4.27 -3.44 -17.10
N VAL A 65 -3.41 -4.27 -16.53
CA VAL A 65 -2.34 -3.78 -15.64
C VAL A 65 -1.13 -3.40 -16.50
N GLU A 66 -0.68 -2.17 -16.36
CA GLU A 66 0.61 -1.72 -16.88
C GLU A 66 1.70 -2.01 -15.83
N HIS A 67 2.79 -2.65 -16.24
CA HIS A 67 3.92 -2.92 -15.35
C HIS A 67 5.04 -1.91 -15.61
N VAL A 68 5.47 -1.20 -14.57
CA VAL A 68 6.49 -0.16 -14.66
C VAL A 68 7.62 -0.50 -13.69
N GLY A 69 8.85 -0.59 -14.21
CA GLY A 69 10.05 -0.81 -13.42
C GLY A 69 10.63 0.50 -12.89
N GLY A 70 10.99 0.57 -11.61
CA GLY A 70 11.71 1.69 -11.02
C GLY A 70 11.97 1.54 -9.53
N ASP A 71 12.56 2.56 -8.92
CA ASP A 71 12.83 2.61 -7.48
C ASP A 71 11.90 3.63 -6.79
N MET A 72 11.07 3.14 -5.87
CA MET A 72 10.12 3.94 -5.09
C MET A 72 10.78 4.99 -4.20
N PHE A 73 12.05 4.80 -3.82
CA PHE A 73 12.83 5.78 -3.08
C PHE A 73 13.40 6.88 -3.98
N GLU A 74 13.46 6.69 -5.29
CA GLU A 74 13.81 7.74 -6.24
C GLU A 74 12.56 8.52 -6.66
N SER A 75 11.54 7.83 -7.16
CA SER A 75 10.27 8.43 -7.58
C SER A 75 9.14 7.41 -7.62
N VAL A 76 7.89 7.90 -7.61
CA VAL A 76 6.69 7.07 -7.75
C VAL A 76 5.87 7.61 -8.93
N PRO A 77 5.34 6.75 -9.83
CA PRO A 77 4.45 7.20 -10.90
C PRO A 77 3.24 7.95 -10.38
N ASN A 78 2.74 8.93 -11.15
CA ASN A 78 1.56 9.69 -10.76
C ASN A 78 0.28 8.84 -10.81
N GLY A 79 -0.63 9.06 -9.87
CA GLY A 79 -1.95 8.43 -9.86
C GLY A 79 -2.93 9.14 -8.92
N ASP A 80 -4.23 8.94 -9.14
CA ASP A 80 -5.27 9.49 -8.25
C ASP A 80 -5.16 8.87 -6.84
N ALA A 81 -4.81 7.59 -6.79
CA ALA A 81 -4.47 6.90 -5.57
C ALA A 81 -3.18 6.09 -5.74
N ILE A 82 -2.38 6.06 -4.67
CA ILE A 82 -1.25 5.12 -4.52
C ILE A 82 -1.68 4.06 -3.53
N PHE A 83 -1.47 2.79 -3.86
CA PHE A 83 -1.73 1.66 -3.00
C PHE A 83 -0.40 1.01 -2.61
N MET A 84 -0.24 0.68 -1.33
CA MET A 84 0.92 -0.04 -0.79
C MET A 84 0.41 -1.13 0.14
N LYS A 85 0.76 -2.38 -0.13
CA LYS A 85 0.41 -3.51 0.75
C LYS A 85 1.67 -4.19 1.23
N TRP A 86 1.86 -4.23 2.55
CA TRP A 86 3.03 -4.83 3.18
C TRP A 86 4.32 -4.22 2.63
N ILE A 87 4.41 -2.90 2.76
CA ILE A 87 5.56 -2.12 2.26
C ILE A 87 6.15 -1.32 3.40
N LEU A 88 5.34 -0.54 4.12
CA LEU A 88 5.89 0.34 5.16
C LEU A 88 6.54 -0.46 6.30
N HIS A 89 6.06 -1.67 6.59
CA HIS A 89 6.68 -2.51 7.60
C HIS A 89 8.09 -3.05 7.25
N ASP A 90 8.52 -2.99 5.99
CA ASP A 90 9.85 -3.49 5.57
C ASP A 90 10.97 -2.51 5.89
N TRP A 91 10.63 -1.26 6.23
CA TRP A 91 11.58 -0.16 6.22
C TRP A 91 11.62 0.61 7.53
N SER A 92 12.77 1.24 7.78
CA SER A 92 12.93 2.19 8.88
C SER A 92 12.06 3.43 8.69
N ASP A 93 11.82 4.18 9.76
CA ASP A 93 11.03 5.41 9.71
C ASP A 93 11.56 6.43 8.70
N GLU A 94 12.88 6.57 8.55
CA GLU A 94 13.50 7.49 7.59
C GLU A 94 13.16 7.10 6.15
N HIS A 95 13.19 5.81 5.85
CA HIS A 95 12.84 5.27 4.55
C HIS A 95 11.34 5.39 4.29
N CYS A 96 10.48 5.09 5.28
CA CYS A 96 9.05 5.29 5.17
C CYS A 96 8.70 6.76 4.90
N VAL A 97 9.32 7.71 5.62
CA VAL A 97 9.10 9.15 5.36
C VAL A 97 9.57 9.54 3.96
N LYS A 98 10.73 9.03 3.50
CA LYS A 98 11.23 9.29 2.15
C LYS A 98 10.25 8.79 1.09
N LEU A 99 9.80 7.54 1.22
CA LEU A 99 8.82 6.93 0.33
C LEU A 99 7.49 7.69 0.34
N LEU A 100 6.93 7.96 1.52
CA LEU A 100 5.68 8.69 1.68
C LEU A 100 5.76 10.10 1.08
N LYS A 101 6.90 10.78 1.14
CA LYS A 101 7.12 12.07 0.45
C LYS A 101 7.09 11.95 -1.07
N ASN A 102 7.62 10.87 -1.63
CA ASN A 102 7.52 10.60 -3.07
C ASN A 102 6.06 10.33 -3.45
N CYS A 103 5.35 9.53 -2.66
CA CYS A 103 3.92 9.29 -2.86
C CYS A 103 3.10 10.58 -2.76
N TYR A 104 3.38 11.45 -1.78
CA TYR A 104 2.72 12.74 -1.60
C TYR A 104 2.85 13.64 -2.85
N LYS A 105 4.03 13.64 -3.49
CA LYS A 105 4.25 14.39 -4.74
C LYS A 105 3.51 13.78 -5.93
N ALA A 106 3.31 12.46 -5.94
CA ALA A 106 2.75 11.71 -7.05
C ALA A 106 1.20 11.65 -7.06
N ILE A 107 0.54 12.07 -5.99
CA ILE A 107 -0.92 12.20 -5.93
C ILE A 107 -1.40 13.65 -6.15
N PRO A 108 -2.61 13.88 -6.71
CA PRO A 108 -3.23 15.19 -6.76
C PRO A 108 -3.67 15.68 -5.36
N ASN A 109 -4.20 16.89 -5.26
CA ASN A 109 -4.62 17.47 -3.97
C ASN A 109 -5.80 16.73 -3.33
N ASP A 110 -6.69 16.17 -4.13
CA ASP A 110 -7.80 15.30 -3.73
C ASP A 110 -7.45 13.81 -3.77
N GLY A 111 -6.18 13.49 -4.07
CA GLY A 111 -5.68 12.13 -4.10
C GLY A 111 -5.37 11.57 -2.71
N LYS A 112 -5.05 10.27 -2.66
CA LYS A 112 -4.78 9.57 -1.40
C LYS A 112 -3.70 8.50 -1.54
N VAL A 113 -3.02 8.21 -0.43
CA VAL A 113 -2.18 7.01 -0.32
C VAL A 113 -2.89 6.01 0.58
N ILE A 114 -3.09 4.81 0.08
CA ILE A 114 -3.81 3.72 0.72
C ILE A 114 -2.77 2.68 1.15
N VAL A 115 -2.64 2.47 2.45
CA VAL A 115 -1.71 1.51 3.03
C VAL A 115 -2.49 0.35 3.61
N LEU A 116 -2.15 -0.87 3.21
CA LEU A 116 -2.62 -2.10 3.82
C LEU A 116 -1.46 -2.76 4.57
N ASP A 117 -1.44 -2.57 5.88
CA ASP A 117 -0.38 -3.13 6.74
C ASP A 117 -0.93 -3.65 8.07
N SER A 118 -0.10 -4.36 8.83
CA SER A 118 -0.46 -4.68 10.21
C SER A 118 -0.31 -3.45 11.10
N VAL A 119 -1.12 -3.36 12.16
CA VAL A 119 -1.03 -2.29 13.14
C VAL A 119 -0.86 -2.91 14.51
N LEU A 120 0.23 -2.58 15.19
CA LEU A 120 0.47 -3.02 16.56
C LEU A 120 -0.49 -2.31 17.53
N PRO A 121 -1.08 -3.03 18.49
CA PRO A 121 -1.77 -2.38 19.58
C PRO A 121 -0.76 -1.66 20.49
N VAL A 122 -1.18 -0.55 21.08
CA VAL A 122 -0.32 0.17 22.05
C VAL A 122 -0.15 -0.64 23.34
N LEU A 123 -1.19 -1.40 23.72
CA LEU A 123 -1.15 -2.28 24.89
C LEU A 123 -1.18 -3.74 24.43
N PRO A 124 -0.31 -4.60 24.98
CA PRO A 124 -0.32 -6.02 24.65
C PRO A 124 -1.61 -6.67 25.17
N GLU A 125 -2.32 -7.36 24.29
CA GLU A 125 -3.52 -8.14 24.65
C GLU A 125 -3.28 -9.63 24.37
N PRO A 126 -3.79 -10.54 25.23
CA PRO A 126 -3.55 -11.97 25.10
C PRO A 126 -4.42 -12.65 24.03
N ASN A 127 -4.76 -11.94 22.95
CA ASN A 127 -5.58 -12.47 21.85
C ASN A 127 -4.70 -12.98 20.69
N ALA A 128 -5.27 -13.85 19.85
CA ALA A 128 -4.54 -14.49 18.75
C ALA A 128 -4.08 -13.49 17.67
N PHE A 129 -4.79 -12.38 17.49
CA PHE A 129 -4.45 -11.34 16.52
C PHE A 129 -3.15 -10.64 16.94
N VAL A 130 -3.07 -10.19 18.19
CA VAL A 130 -1.88 -9.52 18.73
C VAL A 130 -0.66 -10.44 18.71
N ARG A 131 -0.81 -11.72 19.08
CA ARG A 131 0.29 -12.69 18.95
C ARG A 131 0.77 -12.82 17.50
N GLY A 132 -0.17 -12.85 16.54
CA GLY A 132 0.16 -12.91 15.12
C GLY A 132 0.92 -11.68 14.63
N THR A 133 0.48 -10.48 15.02
CA THR A 133 1.17 -9.23 14.65
C THR A 133 2.55 -9.13 15.31
N SER A 134 2.70 -9.52 16.58
CA SER A 134 4.02 -9.55 17.24
C SER A 134 4.98 -10.56 16.61
N MET A 135 4.49 -11.72 16.14
CA MET A 135 5.32 -12.66 15.38
C MET A 135 5.75 -12.09 14.03
N MET A 136 4.88 -11.31 13.37
CA MET A 136 5.24 -10.61 12.13
C MET A 136 6.30 -9.53 12.39
N ASP A 137 6.20 -8.78 13.48
CA ASP A 137 7.20 -7.78 13.87
C ASP A 137 8.59 -8.39 14.06
N ILE A 138 8.67 -9.52 14.77
CA ILE A 138 9.93 -10.28 14.90
C ILE A 138 10.43 -10.74 13.53
N LEU A 139 9.54 -11.21 12.64
CA LEU A 139 9.92 -11.59 11.29
C LEU A 139 10.53 -10.39 10.52
N MET A 140 9.88 -9.24 10.56
CA MET A 140 10.36 -8.02 9.89
C MET A 140 11.72 -7.59 10.43
N MET A 141 11.92 -7.61 11.75
CA MET A 141 13.22 -7.32 12.37
C MET A 141 14.34 -8.25 11.88
N THR A 142 14.03 -9.53 11.60
CA THR A 142 15.03 -10.51 11.17
C THR A 142 15.28 -10.56 9.66
N GLN A 143 14.29 -10.20 8.85
CA GLN A 143 14.35 -10.31 7.39
C GLN A 143 14.62 -8.98 6.68
N SER A 144 14.26 -7.87 7.30
CA SER A 144 14.32 -6.54 6.71
C SER A 144 15.16 -5.63 7.61
N LEU A 145 16.23 -5.04 7.06
CA LEU A 145 17.11 -4.15 7.82
C LEU A 145 16.35 -2.88 8.25
N GLY A 146 15.92 -2.85 9.50
CA GLY A 146 15.11 -1.77 10.06
C GLY A 146 13.60 -1.94 9.85
N GLY A 147 13.14 -3.11 9.39
CA GLY A 147 11.73 -3.43 9.30
C GLY A 147 11.09 -3.62 10.67
N MET A 148 9.85 -3.15 10.79
CA MET A 148 9.06 -3.22 12.01
C MET A 148 7.58 -3.01 11.70
N GLU A 149 6.74 -3.64 12.51
CA GLU A 149 5.33 -3.28 12.58
C GLU A 149 5.16 -2.00 13.42
N ARG A 150 4.10 -1.23 13.16
CA ARG A 150 3.90 0.09 13.79
C ARG A 150 2.54 0.22 14.45
N THR A 151 2.51 1.00 15.52
CA THR A 151 1.30 1.46 16.19
C THR A 151 0.65 2.61 15.41
N LYS A 152 -0.61 2.95 15.75
CA LYS A 152 -1.28 4.10 15.12
C LYS A 152 -0.53 5.42 15.30
N PRO A 153 -0.06 5.79 16.52
CA PRO A 153 0.70 7.04 16.69
C PRO A 153 1.98 7.10 15.87
N GLU A 154 2.65 5.98 15.65
CA GLU A 154 3.85 5.92 14.80
C GLU A 154 3.50 6.16 13.33
N PHE A 155 2.42 5.55 12.82
CA PHE A 155 1.92 5.86 11.47
C PHE A 155 1.53 7.34 11.32
N GLU A 156 0.82 7.92 12.30
CA GLU A 156 0.44 9.34 12.30
C GLU A 156 1.67 10.26 12.29
N ALA A 157 2.73 9.89 13.02
CA ALA A 157 4.00 10.59 12.99
C ALA A 157 4.68 10.51 11.61
N LEU A 158 4.64 9.35 10.95
CA LEU A 158 5.14 9.20 9.58
C LEU A 158 4.37 10.09 8.58
N ALA A 159 3.03 10.08 8.65
CA ALA A 159 2.18 10.91 7.82
C ALA A 159 2.53 12.40 7.96
N THR A 160 2.61 12.87 9.20
CA THR A 160 2.93 14.26 9.53
C THR A 160 4.32 14.64 8.99
N LYS A 161 5.35 13.82 9.23
CA LYS A 161 6.71 14.05 8.72
C LYS A 161 6.81 14.04 7.19
N ALA A 162 5.91 13.31 6.52
CA ALA A 162 5.84 13.25 5.06
C ALA A 162 5.00 14.37 4.43
N GLY A 163 4.26 15.14 5.23
CA GLY A 163 3.48 16.31 4.78
C GLY A 163 1.99 16.06 4.58
N PHE A 164 1.48 14.89 4.95
CA PHE A 164 0.05 14.59 4.94
C PHE A 164 -0.66 15.31 6.09
N SER A 165 -1.93 15.67 5.89
CA SER A 165 -2.75 16.31 6.93
C SER A 165 -3.31 15.31 7.95
N GLY A 166 -3.37 14.03 7.61
CA GLY A 166 -3.77 12.98 8.55
C GLY A 166 -3.91 11.59 7.93
N ILE A 167 -4.41 10.67 8.76
CA ILE A 167 -4.71 9.28 8.39
C ILE A 167 -6.15 8.95 8.78
N ARG A 168 -6.89 8.28 7.90
CA ARG A 168 -8.15 7.58 8.23
C ARG A 168 -7.91 6.08 8.28
N TYR A 169 -8.37 5.45 9.36
CA TYR A 169 -8.33 4.00 9.52
C TYR A 169 -9.70 3.42 9.10
N GLU A 170 -9.78 2.90 7.88
CA GLU A 170 -11.05 2.62 7.19
C GLU A 170 -11.67 1.26 7.57
N CYS A 171 -10.87 0.19 7.56
CA CYS A 171 -11.34 -1.12 8.01
C CYS A 171 -10.21 -2.00 8.54
N PHE A 172 -10.60 -2.96 9.37
CA PHE A 172 -9.73 -4.00 9.92
C PHE A 172 -10.22 -5.36 9.43
N VAL A 173 -9.35 -6.10 8.75
CA VAL A 173 -9.66 -7.45 8.26
C VAL A 173 -8.53 -8.39 8.67
N CYS A 174 -8.85 -9.31 9.58
CA CYS A 174 -7.86 -10.13 10.27
C CYS A 174 -6.87 -9.24 11.05
N ASN A 175 -5.57 -9.33 10.75
CA ASN A 175 -4.52 -8.55 11.43
C ASN A 175 -4.16 -7.25 10.68
N PHE A 176 -4.83 -6.97 9.55
CA PHE A 176 -4.44 -5.89 8.66
C PHE A 176 -5.45 -4.74 8.71
N CYS A 177 -4.93 -3.53 8.67
CA CYS A 177 -5.69 -2.30 8.59
C CYS A 177 -5.53 -1.67 7.22
N VAL A 178 -6.62 -1.15 6.66
CA VAL A 178 -6.57 -0.22 5.54
C VAL A 178 -6.53 1.19 6.07
N MET A 179 -5.47 1.92 5.74
CA MET A 179 -5.21 3.30 6.15
C MET A 179 -5.20 4.22 4.93
N GLU A 180 -5.92 5.32 4.97
CA GLU A 180 -5.85 6.38 3.95
C GLU A 180 -5.08 7.58 4.49
N PHE A 181 -3.96 7.91 3.86
CA PHE A 181 -3.21 9.14 4.09
C PHE A 181 -3.69 10.17 3.06
N PHE A 182 -4.04 11.37 3.51
CA PHE A 182 -4.61 12.43 2.66
C PHE A 182 -3.87 13.75 2.88
N LYS A 183 -3.85 14.61 1.84
CA LYS A 183 -3.14 15.90 1.89
C LYS A 183 -3.81 16.93 2.78
#